data_AF-A0A4U0X062-F1
#
_entry.id   AF-A0A4U0X062-F1
#
_cell.length_a   1.000
_cell.length_b   1.000
_cell.length_c   1.000
_cell.angle_alpha   90.00
_cell.angle_beta   90.00
_cell.angle_gamma   90.00
#
_symmetry.space_group_name_H-M   'P 1'
#
loop_
_entity.id
_entity.type
_entity.pdbx_description
1 polymer ?
#
loop_
_entity_poly.entity_id
_entity_poly.type
_entity_poly.pdbx_seq_one_letter_code
_entity_poly.pdbx_strand_id
1 'polypeptide(L)'
;MVYIKETFPVPKFEHVFRELWIAMWEQQMDLSKPDVMAEVLARHFSAEEVEQVMRAADDPVYKQKLLDNTQKVLGLGAFGAPWMWVRNAKGDAEPFFGSDREEYDESVV
;
A
#
# COMPACT_ATOMS: atom_id res chain seq x y z
N MET A 1 0.89 -3.23 -5.29
CA MET A 1 -0.40 -2.52 -5.48
C MET A 1 -0.29 -1.19 -6.23
N VAL A 2 0.87 -0.81 -6.80
CA VAL A 2 1.02 0.46 -7.54
C VAL A 2 -0.01 0.56 -8.68
N TYR A 3 -0.17 -0.51 -9.45
CA TYR A 3 -1.18 -0.61 -10.51
C TYR A 3 -2.59 -0.26 -10.02
N ILE A 4 -3.06 -0.93 -8.96
CA ILE A 4 -4.41 -0.71 -8.42
C ILE A 4 -4.62 0.76 -8.04
N LYS A 5 -3.62 1.38 -7.40
CA LYS A 5 -3.66 2.78 -6.98
C LYS A 5 -3.71 3.77 -8.15
N GLU A 6 -3.08 3.44 -9.28
CA GLU A 6 -3.04 4.29 -10.48
C GLU A 6 -4.27 4.10 -11.38
N THR A 7 -4.85 2.90 -11.41
CA THR A 7 -5.92 2.53 -12.36
C THR A 7 -7.32 2.76 -11.80
N PHE A 8 -7.52 2.55 -10.49
CA PHE A 8 -8.85 2.60 -9.89
C PHE A 8 -9.05 3.84 -8.99
N PRO A 9 -10.30 4.28 -8.77
CA PRO A 9 -10.59 5.38 -7.85
C PRO A 9 -10.07 5.12 -6.43
N VAL A 10 -9.71 6.18 -5.70
CA VAL A 10 -9.15 6.08 -4.33
C VAL A 10 -9.97 5.18 -3.39
N PRO A 11 -11.31 5.29 -3.31
CA PRO A 11 -12.08 4.41 -2.43
C PRO A 11 -11.97 2.92 -2.80
N LYS A 12 -11.82 2.60 -4.08
CA LYS A 12 -11.62 1.22 -4.55
C LYS A 12 -10.27 0.69 -4.08
N PHE A 13 -9.22 1.49 -4.23
CA PHE A 13 -7.88 1.15 -3.75
C PHE A 13 -7.86 0.94 -2.24
N GLU A 14 -8.45 1.84 -1.46
CA GLU A 14 -8.50 1.75 0.01
C GLU A 14 -9.25 0.50 0.50
N HIS A 15 -10.41 0.19 -0.09
CA HIS A 15 -11.16 -1.02 0.26
C HIS A 15 -10.37 -2.30 -0.04
N VAL A 16 -9.72 -2.37 -1.21
CA VAL A 16 -8.90 -3.54 -1.57
C VAL A 16 -7.68 -3.65 -0.67
N PHE A 17 -7.00 -2.53 -0.38
CA PHE A 17 -5.85 -2.54 0.51
C PHE A 17 -6.22 -3.05 1.91
N ARG A 18 -7.36 -2.61 2.45
CA ARG A 18 -7.91 -3.12 3.71
C ARG A 18 -8.23 -4.60 3.65
N GLU A 19 -8.85 -5.08 2.57
CA GLU A 19 -9.18 -6.50 2.39
C GLU A 19 -7.92 -7.38 2.40
N LEU A 20 -6.82 -6.95 1.76
CA LEU A 20 -5.57 -7.70 1.79
C LEU A 20 -4.99 -7.82 3.21
N TRP A 21 -5.12 -6.77 4.04
CA TRP A 21 -4.71 -6.86 5.44
C TRP A 21 -5.60 -7.81 6.25
N ILE A 22 -6.92 -7.76 6.07
CA ILE A 22 -7.85 -8.67 6.74
C ILE A 22 -7.56 -10.12 6.35
N ALA A 23 -7.40 -10.39 5.06
CA ALA A 23 -7.07 -11.72 4.57
C ALA A 23 -5.78 -12.25 5.20
N MET A 24 -4.72 -11.45 5.23
CA MET A 24 -3.43 -11.86 5.77
C MET A 24 -3.41 -11.97 7.30
N TRP A 25 -3.89 -10.96 8.02
CA TRP A 25 -3.71 -10.85 9.48
C TRP A 25 -4.87 -11.40 10.29
N GLU A 26 -6.11 -11.27 9.83
CA GLU A 26 -7.28 -11.77 10.55
C GLU A 26 -7.66 -13.18 10.10
N GLN A 27 -7.64 -13.44 8.79
CA GLN A 27 -8.06 -14.72 8.20
C GLN A 27 -6.89 -15.70 8.00
N GLN A 28 -5.65 -15.27 8.26
CA GLN A 28 -4.44 -16.11 8.15
C GLN A 28 -4.25 -16.73 6.75
N MET A 29 -4.70 -16.03 5.70
CA MET A 29 -4.53 -16.44 4.31
C MET A 29 -3.11 -16.12 3.83
N ASP A 30 -2.47 -17.08 3.17
CA ASP A 30 -1.13 -16.92 2.61
C ASP A 30 -1.18 -16.20 1.25
N LEU A 31 -1.11 -14.87 1.29
CA LEU A 31 -1.12 -14.02 0.10
C LEU A 31 0.17 -14.10 -0.73
N SER A 32 1.20 -14.85 -0.31
CA SER A 32 2.37 -15.12 -1.17
C SER A 32 2.03 -16.09 -2.31
N LYS A 33 0.93 -16.84 -2.17
CA LYS A 33 0.44 -17.77 -3.18
C LYS A 33 -0.45 -17.06 -4.21
N PRO A 34 -0.15 -17.16 -5.52
CA PRO A 34 -0.89 -16.43 -6.56
C PRO A 34 -2.39 -16.76 -6.63
N ASP A 35 -2.77 -18.01 -6.39
CA ASP A 35 -4.15 -18.48 -6.36
C ASP A 35 -4.93 -17.87 -5.19
N VAL A 36 -4.32 -17.82 -4.00
CA VAL A 36 -4.91 -17.18 -2.82
C VAL A 36 -5.05 -15.66 -3.02
N MET A 37 -4.03 -15.01 -3.60
CA MET A 37 -4.11 -13.58 -3.95
C MET A 37 -5.25 -13.32 -4.93
N ALA A 38 -5.38 -14.14 -5.98
CA ALA A 38 -6.46 -14.00 -6.96
C ALA A 38 -7.85 -14.20 -6.34
N GLU A 39 -8.00 -15.17 -5.44
CA GLU A 39 -9.25 -15.41 -4.70
C GLU A 39 -9.67 -14.15 -3.90
N VAL A 40 -8.72 -13.55 -3.16
CA VAL A 40 -9.01 -12.37 -2.34
C VAL A 40 -9.33 -11.15 -3.22
N LEU A 41 -8.58 -10.94 -4.31
CA LEU A 41 -8.86 -9.87 -5.27
C LEU A 41 -10.25 -10.02 -5.92
N ALA A 42 -10.70 -11.25 -6.21
CA ALA A 42 -12.01 -11.52 -6.80
C ALA A 42 -13.20 -11.10 -5.91
N ARG A 43 -12.98 -10.87 -4.61
CA ARG A 43 -14.02 -10.30 -3.72
C ARG A 43 -14.38 -8.85 -4.09
N HIS A 44 -13.47 -8.15 -4.76
CA HIS A 44 -13.65 -6.76 -5.15
C HIS A 44 -13.64 -6.55 -6.66
N PHE A 45 -13.00 -7.42 -7.44
CA PHE A 45 -12.79 -7.23 -8.87
C PHE A 45 -13.52 -8.30 -9.70
N SER A 46 -13.88 -7.94 -10.93
CA SER A 46 -14.28 -8.91 -11.95
C SER A 46 -13.11 -9.84 -12.31
N ALA A 47 -13.41 -10.99 -12.92
CA ALA A 47 -12.39 -11.95 -13.33
C ALA A 47 -11.34 -11.33 -14.28
N GLU A 48 -11.77 -10.47 -15.20
CA GLU A 48 -10.88 -9.76 -16.12
C GLU A 48 -9.97 -8.78 -15.38
N GLU A 49 -10.51 -8.00 -14.44
CA GLU A 49 -9.73 -7.07 -13.62
C GLU A 49 -8.73 -7.81 -12.72
N VAL A 50 -9.11 -8.96 -12.13
CA VAL A 50 -8.18 -9.80 -11.35
C VAL A 50 -7.00 -10.23 -12.24
N GLU A 51 -7.29 -10.71 -13.45
CA GLU A 51 -6.26 -11.11 -14.39
C GLU A 51 -5.33 -9.93 -14.75
N GLN A 52 -5.88 -8.74 -14.99
CA GLN A 52 -5.10 -7.53 -15.25
C GLN A 52 -4.21 -7.15 -14.07
N VAL A 53 -4.74 -7.16 -12.84
CA VAL A 53 -3.99 -6.85 -11.62
C VAL A 53 -2.86 -7.85 -11.40
N MET A 54 -3.14 -9.15 -11.56
CA MET A 54 -2.15 -10.21 -11.39
C MET A 54 -1.03 -10.12 -12.44
N ARG A 55 -1.38 -9.86 -13.71
CA ARG A 55 -0.39 -9.62 -14.77
C ARG A 55 0.46 -8.37 -14.50
N ALA A 56 -0.17 -7.28 -14.04
CA ALA A 56 0.51 -6.03 -13.73
C ALA A 56 1.51 -6.16 -12.57
N ALA A 57 1.32 -7.11 -11.66
CA ALA A 57 2.29 -7.38 -10.59
C ALA A 57 3.65 -7.84 -11.14
N ASP A 58 3.67 -8.48 -12.31
CA ASP A 58 4.88 -8.97 -12.96
C ASP A 58 5.49 -8.03 -14.00
N ASP A 59 4.73 -7.03 -14.44
CA ASP A 59 5.16 -6.04 -15.41
C ASP A 59 6.37 -5.23 -14.87
N PRO A 60 7.48 -5.13 -15.65
CA PRO A 60 8.66 -4.38 -15.27
C PRO A 60 8.39 -2.93 -14.87
N VAL A 61 7.40 -2.27 -15.47
CA VAL A 61 7.05 -0.88 -15.18
C VAL A 61 6.55 -0.74 -13.74
N TYR A 62 5.66 -1.63 -13.29
CA TYR A 62 5.13 -1.56 -11.93
C TYR A 62 6.12 -2.07 -10.88
N LYS A 63 6.98 -3.04 -11.25
CA LYS A 63 8.12 -3.44 -10.41
C LYS A 63 9.06 -2.27 -10.18
N GLN A 64 9.42 -1.54 -11.23
CA GLN A 64 10.30 -0.37 -11.10
C GLN A 64 9.64 0.73 -10.26
N LYS A 65 8.36 1.06 -10.48
CA LYS A 65 7.66 2.05 -9.65
C LYS A 65 7.60 1.67 -8.16
N LEU A 66 7.42 0.39 -7.85
CA LEU A 66 7.47 -0.09 -6.46
C LEU A 66 8.87 0.11 -5.85
N LEU A 67 9.92 -0.22 -6.60
CA LEU A 67 11.31 0.00 -6.18
C LEU A 67 11.60 1.49 -5.98
N ASP A 68 11.22 2.35 -6.93
CA ASP A 68 11.47 3.79 -6.88
C ASP A 68 10.76 4.45 -5.68
N ASN A 69 9.50 4.08 -5.42
CA ASN A 69 8.77 4.55 -4.24
C ASN A 69 9.47 4.16 -2.93
N THR A 70 10.02 2.93 -2.88
CA THR A 70 10.75 2.43 -1.72
C THR A 70 12.09 3.14 -1.57
N GLN A 71 12.85 3.30 -2.66
CA GLN A 71 14.13 3.99 -2.68
C GLN A 71 14.01 5.45 -2.28
N LYS A 72 12.91 6.12 -2.66
CA LYS A 72 12.61 7.49 -2.25
C LYS A 72 12.57 7.62 -0.73
N VAL A 73 11.83 6.76 -0.03
CA VAL A 73 11.71 6.86 1.43
C VAL A 73 12.97 6.39 2.16
N LEU A 74 13.72 5.43 1.59
CA LEU A 74 15.06 5.08 2.08
C LEU A 74 16.02 6.28 2.01
N GLY A 75 15.96 7.06 0.92
CA GLY A 75 16.72 8.31 0.79
C GLY A 75 16.34 9.39 1.80
N LEU A 76 15.15 9.30 2.41
CA LEU A 76 14.68 10.16 3.49
C LEU A 76 14.99 9.61 4.89
N GLY A 77 15.71 8.49 4.99
CA GLY A 77 16.11 7.89 6.26
C GLY A 77 15.14 6.84 6.81
N ALA A 78 14.15 6.38 6.04
CA ALA A 78 13.27 5.31 6.48
C ALA A 78 14.07 4.03 6.78
N PHE A 79 13.79 3.42 7.93
CA PHE A 79 14.45 2.18 8.39
C PHE A 79 13.45 1.05 8.71
N GLY A 80 12.15 1.29 8.52
CA GLY A 80 11.07 0.33 8.78
C GLY A 80 9.73 0.84 8.24
N ALA A 81 8.66 0.09 8.52
CA ALA A 81 7.29 0.48 8.18
C ALA A 81 6.34 0.28 9.39
N PRO A 82 5.29 1.11 9.54
CA PRO A 82 4.97 2.26 8.68
C PRO A 82 5.95 3.44 8.87
N TRP A 83 6.20 4.16 7.78
CA TRP A 83 6.98 5.40 7.74
C TRP A 83 6.17 6.47 7.03
N MET A 84 5.95 7.60 7.68
CA MET A 84 5.06 8.66 7.21
C MET A 84 5.82 9.99 7.17
N TRP A 85 5.61 10.77 6.11
CA TRP A 85 6.14 12.13 6.01
C TRP A 85 4.98 13.10 6.21
N VAL A 86 4.88 13.67 7.39
CA VAL A 86 3.71 14.46 7.82
C VAL A 86 4.03 15.94 7.68
N ARG A 87 3.04 16.75 7.29
CA ARG A 87 3.18 18.20 7.13
C ARG A 87 2.11 18.92 7.95
N ASN A 88 2.51 19.88 8.77
CA ASN A 88 1.59 20.72 9.56
C ASN A 88 0.92 21.81 8.72
N ALA A 89 -0.07 22.48 9.32
CA ALA A 89 -0.74 23.65 8.75
C ALA A 89 0.20 24.83 8.46
N LYS A 90 1.36 24.91 9.14
CA LYS A 90 2.40 25.94 8.92
C LYS A 90 3.32 25.61 7.74
N GLY A 91 3.23 24.41 7.19
CA GLY A 91 4.06 23.92 6.08
C GLY A 91 5.35 23.20 6.51
N ASP A 92 5.65 23.07 7.80
CA ASP A 92 6.76 22.26 8.29
C ASP A 92 6.46 20.78 8.07
N ALA A 93 7.47 19.97 7.75
CA ALA A 93 7.27 18.55 7.52
C ALA A 93 8.43 17.70 8.05
N GLU A 94 8.09 16.58 8.67
CA GLU A 94 9.04 15.69 9.33
C GLU A 94 8.62 14.21 9.23
N PRO A 95 9.56 13.26 9.39
CA PRO A 95 9.25 11.85 9.35
C PRO A 95 8.77 11.28 10.68
N PHE A 96 7.83 10.34 10.61
CA PHE A 96 7.33 9.54 11.72
C PHE A 96 7.47 8.05 11.40
N PHE A 97 7.95 7.28 12.37
CA PHE A 97 8.04 5.82 12.30
C PHE A 97 7.13 5.18 13.34
N GLY A 98 6.40 4.13 12.94
CA GLY A 98 5.50 3.38 13.82
C GLY A 98 4.06 3.89 13.80
N SER A 99 3.17 3.11 14.42
CA SER A 99 1.74 3.41 14.58
C SER A 99 1.38 3.85 16.00
N ASP A 100 2.38 4.09 16.84
CA ASP A 100 2.27 4.44 18.27
C ASP A 100 2.69 5.90 18.54
N ARG A 101 2.81 6.70 17.48
CA ARG A 101 3.28 8.09 17.52
C ARG A 101 2.20 9.12 17.18
N GLU A 102 0.93 8.72 17.15
CA GLU A 102 -0.21 9.59 16.83
C GLU A 102 -0.29 10.82 17.75
N GLU A 103 0.15 10.71 19.01
CA GLU A 103 0.18 11.84 19.97
C GLU A 103 1.13 12.98 19.58
N TYR A 104 2.19 12.71 18.81
CA TYR A 104 3.10 13.74 18.31
C TYR A 104 2.57 14.42 17.05
N ASP A 105 1.72 13.74 16.29
CA ASP A 105 1.03 14.26 15.11
C ASP A 105 0.12 15.45 15.48
N GLU A 106 -0.60 15.40 16.60
CA GLU A 106 -1.45 16.51 17.06
C GLU A 106 -0.68 17.78 17.45
N SER A 107 0.59 17.67 17.84
CA SER A 107 1.44 18.86 18.11
C SER A 107 1.93 19.55 16.83
N VAL A 108 1.69 18.88 15.69
CA VAL A 108 1.99 19.25 14.31
C VAL A 108 0.66 19.54 13.57
N VAL A 109 -0.49 19.68 14.25
CA VAL A 109 -1.75 20.19 13.67
C VAL A 109 -2.02 21.62 14.12
#